data_AF-A0A3E0KN37-F1
#
_entry.id   AF-A0A3E0KN37-F1
#
_cell.length_a   1.000
_cell.length_b   1.000
_cell.length_c   1.000
_cell.angle_alpha   90.00
_cell.angle_beta   90.00
_cell.angle_gamma   90.00
#
_symmetry.space_group_name_H-M   'P 1'
#
loop_
_entity.id
_entity.type
_entity.pdbx_description
1 polymer ?
#
loop_
_entity_poly.entity_id
_entity_poly.type
_entity_poly.pdbx_seq_one_letter_code
_entity_poly.pdbx_strand_id
1 'polypeptide(L)' 'DDSEETARHRLQVYLAQTHPVVEYYRRAGILVEVDGQQAIPDVLADILAALSAHRQDVEAGGGR' A
#
# COMPACT_ATOMS: atom_id res chain seq x y z
N ASP A 1 -6.13 -27.62 -4.83
CA ASP A 1 -7.23 -27.41 -5.78
C ASP A 1 -6.84 -26.22 -6.64
N ASP A 2 -5.84 -26.46 -7.48
CA ASP A 2 -4.92 -25.45 -8.02
C ASP A 2 -5.16 -25.29 -9.51
N SER A 3 -6.38 -24.88 -9.87
CA SER A 3 -6.68 -24.42 -11.23
C SER A 3 -6.40 -22.91 -11.34
N GLU A 4 -6.02 -22.49 -12.54
CA GLU A 4 -5.89 -21.07 -12.90
C GLU A 4 -7.19 -20.30 -12.61
N GLU A 5 -8.34 -20.95 -12.77
CA GLU A 5 -9.66 -20.43 -12.47
C GLU A 5 -9.82 -20.11 -10.97
N THR A 6 -9.44 -21.03 -10.09
CA THR A 6 -9.49 -20.82 -8.63
C THR A 6 -8.53 -19.71 -8.19
N ALA A 7 -7.33 -19.63 -8.78
CA ALA A 7 -6.37 -18.56 -8.50
C ALA A 7 -6.92 -17.18 -8.92
N ARG A 8 -7.51 -17.10 -10.12
CA ARG A 8 -8.12 -15.87 -10.65
C ARG A 8 -9.31 -15.42 -9.80
N HIS A 9 -10.17 -16.36 -9.39
CA HIS A 9 -11.30 -16.07 -8.52
C HIS A 9 -10.86 -15.53 -7.16
N ARG A 10 -9.84 -16.15 -6.53
CA ARG A 10 -9.27 -15.67 -5.26
C ARG A 10 -8.69 -14.26 -5.39
N LEU A 11 -7.97 -13.98 -6.49
CA LEU A 11 -7.44 -12.65 -6.75
C LEU A 11 -8.56 -11.62 -6.95
N GLN A 12 -9.61 -11.96 -7.69
CA GLN A 12 -10.77 -11.07 -7.89
C GLN A 12 -11.48 -10.74 -6.57
N VAL A 13 -11.74 -11.73 -5.72
CA VAL A 13 -12.36 -11.51 -4.41
C VAL A 13 -11.48 -10.63 -3.53
N TYR A 14 -10.17 -10.90 -3.47
CA TYR A 14 -9.22 -10.08 -2.74
C TYR A 14 -9.25 -8.63 -3.24
N LEU A 15 -9.15 -8.41 -4.55
CA LEU A 15 -9.22 -7.07 -5.14
C LEU A 15 -10.55 -6.37 -4.82
N ALA A 16 -11.69 -7.06 -4.94
CA ALA A 16 -13.00 -6.47 -4.65
C ALA A 16 -13.15 -6.03 -3.19
N GLN A 17 -12.53 -6.74 -2.24
CA GLN A 17 -12.54 -6.40 -0.82
C GLN A 17 -11.50 -5.35 -0.43
N THR A 18 -10.37 -5.30 -1.14
CA THR A 18 -9.25 -4.39 -0.81
C THR A 18 -9.42 -3.03 -1.48
N HIS A 19 -10.06 -2.98 -2.66
CA HIS A 19 -10.29 -1.74 -3.42
C HIS A 19 -11.04 -0.65 -2.63
N PRO A 20 -12.08 -0.94 -1.83
CA PRO A 20 -12.74 0.07 -0.99
C PRO A 20 -11.81 0.70 0.05
N VAL A 21 -10.89 -0.09 0.62
CA VAL A 21 -9.95 0.36 1.66
C VAL A 21 -8.86 1.22 1.04
N VAL A 22 -8.31 0.80 -0.10
CA VAL A 22 -7.32 1.60 -0.87
C VAL A 22 -7.91 2.95 -1.25
N GLU A 23 -9.14 2.96 -1.77
CA GLU A 23 -9.82 4.19 -2.17
C GLU A 23 -10.13 5.11 -0.99
N TYR A 24 -10.40 4.57 0.20
CA TYR A 24 -10.54 5.37 1.42
C TYR A 24 -9.24 6.12 1.75
N TYR A 25 -8.10 5.42 1.80
CA TYR A 25 -6.80 6.03 2.10
C TYR A 25 -6.33 6.99 1.01
N ARG A 26 -6.61 6.68 -0.27
CA ARG A 26 -6.33 7.56 -1.41
C ARG A 26 -7.09 8.88 -1.30
N ARG A 27 -8.39 8.84 -1.01
CA ARG A 27 -9.21 10.05 -0.80
C ARG A 27 -8.76 10.86 0.42
N ALA A 28 -8.23 10.21 1.44
CA ALA A 28 -7.67 10.87 2.62
C ALA A 28 -6.29 11.49 2.37
N GLY A 29 -5.66 11.25 1.21
CA GLY A 29 -4.36 11.81 0.85
C GLY A 29 -3.18 11.23 1.64
N ILE A 30 -3.39 10.10 2.33
CA ILE A 30 -2.38 9.44 3.19
C ILE A 30 -1.94 8.08 2.65
N LEU A 31 -2.34 7.75 1.42
CA LEU A 31 -1.90 6.53 0.74
C LEU A 31 -0.54 6.75 0.09
N VAL A 32 0.41 5.88 0.41
CA VAL A 32 1.68 5.74 -0.30
C VAL A 32 1.70 4.40 -1.02
N GLU A 33 1.99 4.42 -2.31
CA GLU A 33 2.15 3.21 -3.14
C GLU A 33 3.63 2.86 -3.26
N VAL A 34 3.97 1.57 -3.13
CA VAL A 34 5.34 1.04 -3.29
C VAL A 34 5.33 -0.04 -4.36
N ASP A 35 6.30 -0.01 -5.28
CA ASP A 35 6.41 -1.03 -6.33
C ASP A 35 7.01 -2.33 -5.79
N GLY A 36 6.16 -3.36 -5.72
CA GLY A 36 6.52 -4.70 -5.27
C GLY A 36 7.17 -5.60 -6.32
N GLN A 37 7.37 -5.14 -7.57
CA GLN A 37 8.01 -5.92 -8.64
C GLN A 37 9.55 -5.78 -8.64
N GLN A 38 10.11 -5.11 -7.64
CA GLN A 38 11.55 -4.90 -7.46
C GLN A 38 12.19 -6.03 -6.63
N ALA A 39 13.52 -5.98 -6.48
CA ALA A 39 14.20 -6.89 -5.56
C ALA A 39 13.83 -6.53 -4.10
N ILE A 40 13.81 -7.53 -3.22
CA ILE A 40 13.42 -7.37 -1.81
C ILE A 40 14.16 -6.19 -1.11
N PRO A 41 15.47 -5.99 -1.29
CA PRO A 41 16.18 -4.86 -0.67
C PRO A 41 15.67 -3.49 -1.16
N ASP A 42 15.29 -3.39 -2.42
CA ASP A 42 14.81 -2.13 -3.03
C ASP A 42 13.40 -1.80 -2.52
N VAL A 43 12.51 -2.80 -2.47
CA VAL A 43 11.18 -2.65 -1.86
C VAL A 43 11.28 -2.19 -0.40
N LEU A 44 12.22 -2.76 0.37
CA LEU A 44 12.44 -2.36 1.76
C LEU A 44 12.93 -0.90 1.84
N ALA A 45 13.85 -0.49 0.95
CA ALA A 45 14.35 0.88 0.91
C ALA A 45 13.22 1.88 0.64
N ASP A 46 12.33 1.57 -0.32
CA ASP A 46 11.18 2.41 -0.64
C ASP A 46 10.20 2.56 0.54
N ILE A 47 9.92 1.46 1.25
CA ILE A 47 9.07 1.48 2.46
C ILE A 47 9.68 2.39 3.53
N LEU A 48 10.99 2.26 3.80
CA LEU A 48 11.67 3.06 4.82
C LEU A 48 11.74 4.54 4.43
N ALA A 49 11.90 4.84 3.14
CA ALA A 49 11.89 6.20 2.62
C ALA A 49 10.50 6.84 2.80
N ALA A 50 9.44 6.14 2.44
CA ALA A 50 8.06 6.59 2.62
C ALA A 50 7.74 6.92 4.09
N LEU A 51 8.11 6.02 5.02
CA LEU A 51 7.89 6.24 6.46
C LEU A 51 8.71 7.41 7.01
N SER A 52 9.93 7.62 6.51
CA SER A 52 10.79 8.71 6.96
C SER A 52 10.30 10.07 6.49
N ALA A 53 9.75 10.17 5.27
CA ALA A 53 9.14 11.39 4.77
C ALA A 53 7.94 11.82 5.64
N HIS A 54 7.06 10.88 6.01
CA HIS A 54 5.89 11.17 6.83
C HIS A 54 6.18 11.44 8.31
N ARG A 55 7.32 11.00 8.83
CA ARG A 55 7.75 11.34 10.20
C ARG A 55 8.04 12.84 10.37
N GLN A 56 8.38 13.56 9.29
CA GLN A 56 8.61 15.01 9.36
C GLN A 56 7.30 15.82 9.33
N ASP A 57 6.21 15.26 8.79
CA ASP A 57 4.89 15.90 8.79
C ASP A 57 4.21 15.85 10.16
N VAL A 58 4.42 14.77 10.93
CA VAL A 58 3.86 14.61 12.28
C VAL A 58 4.51 15.57 13.29
N GLU A 59 5.81 15.84 13.15
CA GLU A 59 6.52 16.80 14.01
C GLU A 59 6.21 18.27 13.66
N ALA A 60 5.87 18.56 12.39
CA ALA A 60 5.50 19.91 11.95
C ALA A 60 4.02 20.27 12.20
N GLY A 61 3.13 19.28 12.40
CA GLY A 61 1.68 19.47 12.55
C GLY A 61 1.14 19.42 13.98
N GLY A 62 1.94 19.04 14.97
CA GLY A 62 1.52 18.82 16.37
C GLY A 62 1.35 20.10 17.22
N GLY A 63 0.91 21.20 16.62
CA GLY A 63 0.74 22.48 17.29
C GLY A 63 -0.43 23.27 16.73
N ARG A 64 -1.65 22.82 17.04
CA ARG A 64 -2.86 23.64 17.22
C ARG A 64 -4.01 22.78 17.72
#